data_AF-A0AA39K413-F1
#
_entry.id   AF-A0AA39K413-F1
#
_cell.length_a   1.000
_cell.length_b   1.000
_cell.length_c   1.000
_cell.angle_alpha   90.00
_cell.angle_beta   90.00
_cell.angle_gamma   90.00
#
_symmetry.space_group_name_H-M   'P 1'
#
loop_
_entity.id
_entity.type
_entity.pdbx_description
1 polymer ?
#
loop_
_entity_poly.entity_id
_entity_poly.type
_entity_poly.pdbx_seq_one_letter_code
_entity_poly.pdbx_strand_id
1 'polypeptide(L)'
;MYYDLRQSYHSIVLSGNHILDVDISHQVAVDPSVSNMRIFHPLLPWEITVRGVHGHAIRIIDVLRQIDRSLHTNVRRRDIDNVEITSDHRARINLTFERRPNGQAIQRVDFLEREYIFMGLEKVIGGSWRMRTSRY
;
A
#
# COMPACT_ATOMS: atom_id res chain seq x y z
N MET A 1 -2.07 -14.50 8.35
CA MET A 1 -1.01 -13.64 7.76
C MET A 1 -1.28 -12.23 8.24
N TYR A 2 -0.37 -11.64 9.00
CA TYR A 2 -0.47 -10.23 9.38
C TYR A 2 0.74 -9.52 8.79
N TYR A 3 0.51 -8.54 7.92
CA TYR A 3 1.56 -7.71 7.35
C TYR A 3 1.35 -6.27 7.81
N ASP A 4 2.24 -5.79 8.68
CA ASP A 4 2.29 -4.37 9.06
C ASP A 4 2.92 -3.57 7.94
N LEU A 5 2.12 -2.71 7.30
CA LEU A 5 2.51 -1.89 6.15
C LEU A 5 3.58 -0.84 6.47
N ARG A 6 3.88 -0.60 7.75
CA ARG A 6 4.99 0.26 8.19
C ARG A 6 6.34 -0.44 8.17
N GLN A 7 6.32 -1.76 7.99
CA GLN A 7 7.52 -2.57 7.87
C GLN A 7 7.74 -2.96 6.42
N SER A 8 9.01 -3.24 6.08
CA SER A 8 9.35 -3.75 4.76
C SER A 8 8.61 -5.07 4.51
N TYR A 9 8.17 -5.31 3.27
CA TYR A 9 7.53 -6.59 2.90
C TYR A 9 8.40 -7.83 3.20
N HIS A 10 9.71 -7.68 3.40
CA HIS A 10 10.58 -8.77 3.85
C HIS A 10 10.28 -9.24 5.28
N SER A 11 9.60 -8.43 6.11
CA SER A 11 9.23 -8.79 7.47
C SER A 11 7.94 -9.62 7.56
N ILE A 12 7.29 -9.92 6.43
CA ILE A 12 6.06 -10.71 6.39
C ILE A 12 6.31 -12.09 7.00
N VAL A 13 5.59 -12.38 8.08
CA VAL A 13 5.61 -13.66 8.77
C VAL A 13 4.36 -14.45 8.37
N LEU A 14 4.56 -15.60 7.72
CA LEU A 14 3.50 -16.58 7.50
C LEU A 14 3.58 -17.61 8.61
N SER A 15 2.57 -17.65 9.49
CA SER A 15 2.35 -18.72 10.48
C SER A 15 3.62 -19.19 11.22
N GLY A 16 4.37 -18.25 11.81
CA GLY A 16 5.49 -18.55 12.70
C GLY A 16 6.85 -18.82 12.04
N ASN A 17 6.92 -18.91 10.71
CA ASN A 17 8.19 -18.94 9.99
C ASN A 17 8.35 -17.64 9.19
N HIS A 18 9.48 -16.95 9.39
CA HIS A 18 9.86 -15.81 8.58
C HIS A 18 10.08 -16.24 7.14
N ILE A 19 9.80 -15.30 6.23
CA ILE A 19 9.99 -15.36 4.77
C ILE A 19 8.76 -15.97 4.10
N LEU A 20 8.08 -15.13 3.31
CA LEU A 20 7.22 -15.58 2.22
C LEU A 20 7.96 -16.69 1.48
N ASP A 21 7.48 -17.92 1.58
CA ASP A 21 8.02 -19.04 0.81
C ASP A 21 8.19 -18.57 -0.65
N VAL A 22 9.38 -18.81 -1.21
CA VAL A 22 9.76 -18.29 -2.52
C VAL A 22 8.73 -18.74 -3.55
N ASP A 23 8.24 -19.96 -3.42
CA ASP A 23 7.24 -20.56 -4.29
C ASP A 23 5.90 -19.82 -4.21
N ILE A 24 5.42 -19.53 -2.99
CA ILE A 24 4.19 -18.76 -2.78
C ILE A 24 4.34 -17.35 -3.36
N SER A 25 5.49 -16.70 -3.15
CA SER A 25 5.71 -15.32 -3.60
C SER A 25 5.67 -15.17 -5.13
N HIS A 26 6.04 -16.23 -5.86
CA HIS A 26 6.04 -16.28 -7.33
C HIS A 26 4.71 -16.70 -7.95
N GLN A 27 3.72 -17.11 -7.14
CA GLN A 27 2.37 -17.40 -7.63
C GLN A 27 1.68 -16.14 -8.16
N VAL A 28 0.76 -16.35 -9.09
CA VAL A 28 -0.10 -15.28 -9.64
C VAL A 28 -0.96 -14.69 -8.52
N ALA A 29 -1.02 -13.37 -8.41
CA ALA A 29 -1.70 -12.68 -7.32
C ALA A 29 -3.24 -12.70 -7.43
N VAL A 30 -3.77 -12.86 -8.65
CA VAL A 30 -5.20 -12.80 -8.94
C VAL A 30 -5.60 -13.78 -10.04
N ASP A 31 -6.82 -14.28 -9.94
CA ASP A 31 -7.49 -15.09 -10.96
C ASP A 31 -8.80 -14.39 -11.39
N PRO A 32 -9.02 -14.08 -12.69
CA PRO A 32 -8.09 -14.25 -13.83
C PRO A 32 -6.84 -13.39 -13.70
N SER A 33 -5.73 -13.86 -14.29
CA SER A 33 -4.45 -13.16 -14.27
C SER A 33 -4.53 -11.81 -15.00
N VAL A 34 -3.90 -10.78 -14.42
CA VAL A 34 -3.84 -9.43 -14.99
C VAL A 34 -2.40 -8.94 -15.01
N SER A 35 -2.05 -8.11 -16.00
CA SER A 35 -0.72 -7.50 -16.13
C SER A 35 -0.63 -6.11 -15.48
N ASN A 36 -1.78 -5.49 -15.21
CA ASN A 36 -1.91 -4.18 -14.56
C ASN A 36 -3.04 -4.21 -13.52
N MET A 37 -2.78 -3.64 -12.35
CA MET A 37 -3.71 -3.55 -11.24
C MET A 37 -3.64 -2.14 -10.62
N ARG A 38 -4.80 -1.51 -10.44
CA ARG A 38 -4.92 -0.26 -9.68
C ARG A 38 -5.43 -0.57 -8.28
N ILE A 39 -4.64 -0.25 -7.28
CA ILE A 39 -4.99 -0.44 -5.86
C ILE A 39 -5.32 0.91 -5.26
N PHE A 40 -6.43 1.02 -4.53
CA PHE A 40 -6.79 2.21 -3.79
C PHE A 40 -7.13 1.88 -2.34
N HIS A 41 -7.03 2.89 -1.48
CA HIS A 41 -7.45 2.80 -0.08
C HIS A 41 -8.19 4.09 0.29
N PRO A 42 -9.31 4.03 1.02
CA PRO A 42 -10.10 5.23 1.34
C PRO A 42 -9.32 6.33 2.07
N LEU A 43 -8.31 5.95 2.86
CA LEU A 43 -7.46 6.89 3.59
C LEU A 43 -6.26 7.40 2.79
N LEU A 44 -5.96 6.82 1.63
CA LEU A 44 -4.85 7.25 0.79
C LEU A 44 -5.36 8.18 -0.31
N PRO A 45 -4.78 9.38 -0.48
CA PRO A 45 -5.17 10.29 -1.55
C PRO A 45 -4.54 9.91 -2.90
N TRP A 46 -3.73 8.84 -2.97
CA TRP A 46 -3.15 8.29 -4.19
C TRP A 46 -3.56 6.84 -4.40
N GLU A 47 -3.64 6.47 -5.67
CA GLU A 47 -3.69 5.08 -6.07
C GLU A 47 -2.29 4.49 -6.23
N ILE A 48 -2.18 3.19 -6.02
CA ILE A 48 -0.98 2.41 -6.22
C ILE A 48 -1.18 1.59 -7.49
N THR A 49 -0.39 1.87 -8.53
CA THR A 49 -0.39 1.05 -9.75
C THR A 49 0.63 -0.07 -9.60
N VAL A 50 0.17 -1.31 -9.72
CA VAL A 50 0.99 -2.52 -9.72
C VAL A 50 1.07 -3.04 -11.14
N ARG A 51 2.29 -3.31 -11.61
CA ARG A 51 2.55 -3.91 -12.92
C ARG A 51 3.34 -5.20 -12.77
N GLY A 52 3.01 -6.19 -13.60
CA GLY A 52 3.82 -7.39 -13.70
C GLY A 52 5.18 -7.09 -14.32
N VAL A 53 6.20 -7.83 -13.90
CA VAL A 53 7.55 -7.71 -14.45
C VAL A 53 7.52 -8.09 -15.93
N HIS A 54 8.11 -7.27 -16.80
CA HIS A 54 8.09 -7.43 -18.27
C HIS A 54 6.67 -7.58 -18.88
N GLY A 55 5.62 -7.08 -18.24
CA GLY A 55 4.24 -7.16 -18.76
C GLY A 55 3.57 -8.51 -18.57
N HIS A 56 4.19 -9.44 -17.84
CA HIS A 56 3.59 -10.71 -17.46
C HIS A 56 2.48 -10.55 -16.41
N ALA A 57 1.85 -11.67 -16.04
CA ALA A 57 0.90 -11.72 -14.94
C ALA A 57 1.53 -11.18 -13.65
N ILE A 58 0.74 -10.41 -12.89
CA ILE A 58 1.13 -9.90 -11.58
C ILE A 58 1.26 -11.06 -10.60
N ARG A 59 2.43 -11.17 -9.96
CA ARG A 59 2.68 -12.14 -8.89
C ARG A 59 2.50 -11.51 -7.52
N ILE A 60 2.36 -12.34 -6.49
CA ILE A 60 2.22 -11.89 -5.10
C ILE A 60 3.39 -10.96 -4.70
N ILE A 61 4.63 -11.34 -5.05
CA ILE A 61 5.81 -10.52 -4.78
C ILE A 61 5.78 -9.16 -5.49
N ASP A 62 5.21 -9.08 -6.69
CA ASP A 62 5.12 -7.84 -7.46
C ASP A 62 4.15 -6.86 -6.79
N VAL A 63 3.04 -7.38 -6.23
CA VAL A 63 2.06 -6.62 -5.45
C VAL A 63 2.71 -6.07 -4.19
N LEU A 64 3.28 -6.95 -3.36
CA LEU A 64 3.82 -6.57 -2.05
C LEU A 64 4.95 -5.55 -2.17
N ARG A 65 5.88 -5.77 -3.11
CA ARG A 65 7.00 -4.85 -3.37
C ARG A 65 6.52 -3.47 -3.82
N GLN A 66 5.51 -3.40 -4.69
CA GLN A 66 5.03 -2.12 -5.22
C GLN A 66 4.16 -1.37 -4.21
N ILE A 67 3.39 -2.08 -3.38
CA ILE A 67 2.71 -1.50 -2.21
C ILE A 67 3.77 -0.92 -1.25
N ASP A 68 4.75 -1.72 -0.83
CA ASP A 68 5.81 -1.31 0.09
C ASP A 68 6.55 -0.07 -0.40
N ARG A 69 7.00 -0.08 -1.65
CA ARG A 69 7.68 1.07 -2.28
C ARG A 69 6.80 2.30 -2.34
N SER A 70 5.52 2.15 -2.68
CA SER A 70 4.59 3.28 -2.73
C SER A 70 4.37 3.85 -1.34
N LEU A 71 4.07 3.02 -0.34
CA LEU A 71 3.74 3.48 1.01
C LEU A 71 4.94 4.10 1.73
N HIS A 72 6.17 3.62 1.48
CA HIS A 72 7.39 4.21 2.03
C HIS A 72 7.94 5.40 1.22
N THR A 73 7.22 5.87 0.20
CA THR A 73 7.59 7.09 -0.53
C THR A 73 7.33 8.33 0.34
N ASN A 74 8.33 9.22 0.42
CA ASN A 74 8.21 10.49 1.11
C ASN A 74 7.22 11.42 0.40
N VAL A 75 6.30 12.00 1.16
CA VAL A 75 5.31 12.98 0.73
C VAL A 75 5.92 14.37 0.85
N ARG A 76 5.96 15.11 -0.25
CA ARG A 76 6.36 16.52 -0.25
C ARG A 76 5.12 17.40 -0.17
N ARG A 77 5.29 18.63 0.32
CA ARG A 77 4.20 19.61 0.44
C ARG A 77 3.46 19.86 -0.88
N ARG A 78 4.21 19.98 -1.98
CA ARG A 78 3.65 20.11 -3.34
C ARG A 78 2.77 18.93 -3.78
N ASP A 79 3.04 17.72 -3.27
CA ASP A 79 2.26 16.54 -3.64
C ASP A 79 0.87 16.59 -2.97
N ILE A 80 0.75 17.30 -1.85
CA ILE A 80 -0.50 17.55 -1.14
C ILE A 80 -1.31 18.65 -1.83
N ASP A 81 -0.63 19.70 -2.30
CA ASP A 81 -1.29 20.83 -2.95
C ASP A 81 -1.88 20.46 -4.32
N ASN A 82 -1.25 19.51 -5.02
CA ASN A 82 -1.61 19.11 -6.40
C ASN A 82 -2.66 18.01 -6.51
N VAL A 83 -2.90 17.22 -5.46
CA VAL A 83 -3.96 16.21 -5.52
C VAL A 83 -5.29 16.94 -5.32
N GLU A 84 -6.36 16.50 -5.99
CA GLU A 84 -7.74 16.89 -5.68
C GLU A 84 -8.13 16.30 -4.32
N ILE A 85 -7.46 16.79 -3.28
CA ILE A 85 -7.64 16.39 -1.92
C ILE A 85 -8.89 17.12 -1.44
N THR A 86 -9.98 16.37 -1.24
CA THR A 86 -11.16 16.88 -0.53
C THR A 86 -10.72 17.55 0.78
N SER A 87 -11.44 18.59 1.20
CA SER A 87 -11.12 19.38 2.42
C SER A 87 -10.79 18.50 3.62
N ASP A 88 -11.49 17.37 3.77
CA ASP A 88 -11.30 16.39 4.84
C ASP A 88 -9.94 15.70 4.80
N HIS A 89 -9.45 15.34 3.61
CA HIS A 89 -8.12 14.74 3.47
C HIS A 89 -7.03 15.78 3.74
N ARG A 90 -7.22 17.07 3.37
CA ARG A 90 -6.25 18.14 3.69
C ARG A 90 -6.13 18.36 5.19
N ALA A 91 -7.25 18.36 5.91
CA ALA A 91 -7.25 18.46 7.36
C ALA A 91 -6.49 17.30 8.01
N ARG A 92 -6.73 16.06 7.56
CA ARG A 92 -6.02 14.86 8.03
C ARG A 92 -4.51 14.93 7.76
N ILE A 93 -4.12 15.37 6.55
CA ILE A 93 -2.72 15.58 6.18
C ILE A 93 -2.05 16.56 7.14
N ASN A 94 -2.61 17.75 7.32
CA ASN A 94 -2.02 18.77 8.18
C ASN A 94 -1.85 18.26 9.63
N LEU A 95 -2.83 17.53 10.14
CA LEU A 95 -2.78 16.91 11.46
C LEU A 95 -1.63 15.89 11.60
N THR A 96 -1.38 15.09 10.56
CA THR A 96 -0.24 14.16 10.52
C THR A 96 1.10 14.90 10.44
N PHE A 97 1.15 16.02 9.71
CA PHE A 97 2.33 16.90 9.65
C PHE A 97 2.66 17.56 10.99
N GLU A 98 1.66 17.99 11.73
CA GLU A 98 1.82 18.61 13.05
C GLU A 98 2.22 17.62 14.15
N ARG A 99 1.79 16.35 14.02
CA ARG A 99 2.02 15.30 15.03
C ARG A 99 3.44 14.73 15.04
N ARG A 100 4.27 14.95 14.02
CA ARG A 100 5.63 14.40 13.99
C ARG A 100 6.66 15.38 14.59
N PRO A 101 7.27 15.07 15.73
CA PRO A 101 8.40 15.84 16.23
C PRO A 101 9.64 15.59 15.36
N ASN A 102 10.39 16.65 15.06
CA ASN A 102 11.78 16.59 14.57
C ASN A 102 12.04 16.24 13.09
N GLY A 103 11.27 16.80 12.15
CA GLY A 103 11.74 16.93 10.75
C GLY A 103 11.91 15.62 9.96
N GLN A 104 11.38 14.49 10.47
CA GLN A 104 11.32 13.26 9.69
C GLN A 104 10.37 13.43 8.51
N ALA A 105 10.78 12.96 7.34
CA ALA A 105 9.94 12.96 6.16
C ALA A 105 8.67 12.12 6.41
N ILE A 106 7.52 12.68 6.06
CA ILE A 106 6.25 11.97 6.14
C ILE A 106 6.18 11.04 4.95
N GLN A 107 5.75 9.81 5.20
CA GLN A 107 5.61 8.78 4.20
C GLN A 107 4.14 8.56 3.90
N ARG A 108 3.86 8.01 2.73
CA ARG A 108 2.49 7.69 2.31
C ARG A 108 1.80 6.71 3.27
N VAL A 109 2.54 5.85 3.96
CA VAL A 109 2.00 4.94 4.99
C VAL A 109 1.38 5.68 6.18
N ASP A 110 1.84 6.89 6.51
CA ASP A 110 1.34 7.66 7.65
C ASP A 110 -0.14 8.06 7.49
N PHE A 111 -0.64 8.05 6.26
CA PHE A 111 -2.02 8.33 5.92
C PHE A 111 -2.99 7.21 6.30
N LEU A 112 -2.46 6.02 6.56
CA LEU A 112 -3.27 4.90 7.06
C LEU A 112 -3.59 5.05 8.55
N GLU A 113 -3.00 6.03 9.24
CA GLU A 113 -3.22 6.31 10.66
C GLU A 113 -3.04 5.05 11.55
N ARG A 114 -4.16 4.47 12.03
CA ARG A 114 -4.16 3.25 12.84
C ARG A 114 -4.45 1.99 12.04
N GLU A 115 -4.75 2.09 10.75
CA GLU A 115 -5.16 1.00 9.85
C GLU A 115 -3.99 0.49 9.01
N TYR A 116 -2.94 0.01 9.65
CA TYR A 116 -1.70 -0.40 8.99
C TYR A 116 -1.54 -1.91 8.83
N ILE A 117 -2.50 -2.72 9.27
CA ILE A 117 -2.44 -4.18 9.10
C ILE A 117 -3.08 -4.56 7.77
N PHE A 118 -2.27 -4.99 6.80
CA PHE A 118 -2.74 -5.45 5.50
C PHE A 118 -3.47 -6.78 5.63
N MET A 119 -4.73 -6.79 5.22
CA MET A 119 -5.62 -7.96 5.27
C MET A 119 -5.83 -8.60 3.88
N GLY A 120 -5.35 -7.95 2.81
CA GLY A 120 -5.49 -8.42 1.44
C GLY A 120 -6.08 -7.37 0.51
N LEU A 121 -6.46 -7.83 -0.69
CA LEU A 121 -7.08 -7.01 -1.73
C LEU A 121 -8.50 -7.51 -2.03
N GLU A 122 -9.42 -6.58 -2.16
CA GLU A 122 -10.81 -6.82 -2.55
C GLU A 122 -11.00 -6.31 -3.98
N LYS A 123 -11.43 -7.17 -4.90
CA LYS A 123 -11.68 -6.78 -6.29
C LYS A 123 -12.93 -5.88 -6.36
N VAL A 124 -12.79 -4.73 -7.02
CA VAL A 124 -13.87 -3.78 -7.29
C VAL A 124 -14.17 -3.77 -8.79
N ILE A 125 -15.38 -3.35 -9.15
CA ILE A 125 -15.81 -3.17 -10.54
C ILE A 125 -14.84 -2.23 -11.26
N GLY A 126 -14.53 -2.51 -12.52
CA GLY A 126 -13.70 -1.64 -13.37
C GLY A 126 -12.19 -1.91 -13.33
N GLY A 127 -11.75 -3.06 -12.80
CA GLY A 127 -10.33 -3.40 -12.78
C GLY A 127 -9.54 -2.59 -11.75
N SER A 128 -10.18 -2.27 -10.63
CA SER A 128 -9.56 -1.65 -9.46
C SER A 128 -9.70 -2.58 -8.26
N TRP A 129 -8.79 -2.46 -7.31
CA TRP A 129 -8.75 -3.28 -6.11
C TRP A 129 -8.68 -2.39 -4.89
N ARG A 130 -9.54 -2.66 -3.91
CA ARG A 130 -9.50 -1.99 -2.62
C ARG A 130 -8.50 -2.71 -1.73
N MET A 131 -7.53 -1.99 -1.20
CA MET A 131 -6.68 -2.49 -0.12
C MET A 131 -7.51 -2.60 1.16
N ARG A 132 -7.56 -3.79 1.74
CA ARG A 132 -8.21 -4.03 3.03
C ARG A 132 -7.17 -3.91 4.13
N THR A 133 -7.46 -3.08 5.11
CA THR A 133 -6.62 -2.87 6.28
C THR A 133 -7.42 -3.12 7.56
N SER A 134 -6.71 -3.35 8.66
CA SER A 134 -7.25 -3.43 10.01
C SER A 134 -6.41 -2.59 10.95
N ARG A 135 -7.02 -2.23 12.08
CA ARG A 135 -6.31 -1.72 13.24
C ARG A 135 -5.50 -2.84 13.90
N TYR A 136 -4.38 -2.45 14.51
CA TYR A 136 -3.62 -3.29 15.44
C TYR A 136 -4.32 -3.36 16.80
#